data_AF-A0A3D3XTK7-F1
#
_entry.id   AF-A0A3D3XTK7-F1
#
_cell.length_a   1.000
_cell.length_b   1.000
_cell.length_c   1.000
_cell.angle_alpha   90.00
_cell.angle_beta   90.00
_cell.angle_gamma   90.00
#
_symmetry.space_group_name_H-M   'P 1'
#
loop_
_entity.id
_entity.type
_entity.pdbx_description
1 polymer ?
#
loop_
_entity_poly.entity_id
_entity_poly.type
_entity_poly.pdbx_seq_one_letter_code
_entity_poly.pdbx_strand_id
1 'polypeptide(L)'
;SCYKWQEPFVPPLTPSSFRTLPSIDVAITIADRKEIALGNVVHHELRLLGALGHATHVNLDLWHERLTHQGLDDREVVWVIEHARDQINSILTDDTGLWILNSDHTESHTEWMLTTYQDSQFADIAIDRSFIDSSGDRWLIDYKTAVPNEPVGVFIENQIARYSNQLQRYARVIAPLQQRNIRKALYLTALPRLVEISDDND
;
A
#
# COMPACT_ATOMS: atom_id res chain seq x y z
N SER A 1 -28.24 6.18 45.39
CA SER A 1 -28.66 5.87 44.02
C SER A 1 -27.95 4.63 43.53
N CYS A 2 -28.70 3.59 43.19
CA CYS A 2 -28.15 2.33 42.68
C CYS A 2 -28.03 2.45 41.15
N TYR A 3 -26.81 2.41 40.62
CA TYR A 3 -26.56 2.42 39.18
C TYR A 3 -26.98 1.06 38.61
N LYS A 4 -27.96 1.03 37.70
CA LYS A 4 -28.35 -0.18 36.98
C LYS A 4 -27.56 -0.22 35.67
N TRP A 5 -26.66 -1.19 35.58
CA TRP A 5 -25.96 -1.49 34.34
C TRP A 5 -26.97 -1.84 33.22
N GLN A 6 -26.73 -1.32 32.02
CA GLN A 6 -27.43 -1.69 30.80
C GLN A 6 -26.43 -2.19 29.78
N GLU A 7 -26.84 -3.18 29.01
CA GLU A 7 -26.03 -3.80 27.97
C GLU A 7 -25.73 -2.80 26.84
N PRO A 8 -24.51 -2.80 26.26
CA PRO A 8 -24.18 -1.90 25.16
C PRO A 8 -25.10 -2.15 23.98
N PHE A 9 -25.62 -1.08 23.38
CA PHE A 9 -26.39 -1.17 22.15
C PHE A 9 -25.50 -1.77 21.05
N VAL A 10 -25.82 -3.00 20.60
CA VAL A 10 -25.23 -3.61 19.42
C VAL A 10 -26.17 -3.29 18.25
N PRO A 11 -25.84 -2.32 17.37
CA PRO A 11 -26.61 -2.13 16.16
C PRO A 11 -26.59 -3.44 15.34
N PRO A 12 -27.69 -3.78 14.63
CA PRO A 12 -27.70 -4.96 13.78
C PRO A 12 -26.53 -4.85 12.80
N LEU A 13 -25.71 -5.92 12.73
CA LEU A 13 -24.66 -6.04 11.74
C LEU A 13 -25.33 -5.94 10.36
N THR A 14 -25.26 -4.76 9.74
CA THR A 14 -25.52 -4.62 8.32
C THR A 14 -24.48 -5.47 7.60
N PRO A 15 -24.86 -6.33 6.65
CA PRO A 15 -23.93 -7.13 5.89
C PRO A 15 -23.18 -6.19 4.92
N SER A 16 -22.16 -5.51 5.41
CA SER A 16 -21.28 -4.66 4.61
C SER A 16 -19.83 -4.95 4.96
N SER A 17 -19.40 -6.16 4.64
CA SER A 17 -17.98 -6.52 4.62
C SER A 17 -17.65 -7.60 3.58
N PHE A 18 -18.45 -7.68 2.52
CA PHE A 18 -17.88 -8.06 1.24
C PHE A 18 -17.34 -6.76 0.64
N ARG A 19 -16.02 -6.55 0.68
CA ARG A 19 -15.42 -5.67 -0.32
C ARG A 19 -15.71 -6.34 -1.66
N THR A 20 -16.70 -5.82 -2.36
CA THR A 20 -16.67 -5.79 -3.81
C THR A 20 -15.29 -5.27 -4.16
N LEU A 21 -14.49 -6.06 -4.88
CA LEU A 21 -13.42 -5.51 -5.69
C LEU A 21 -13.99 -4.26 -6.38
N PRO A 22 -13.26 -3.13 -6.47
CA PRO A 22 -13.77 -1.97 -7.18
C PRO A 22 -14.33 -2.50 -8.50
N SER A 23 -15.64 -2.28 -8.70
CA SER A 23 -16.32 -2.71 -9.91
C SER A 23 -15.46 -2.24 -11.07
N ILE A 24 -15.00 -3.19 -11.90
CA ILE A 24 -14.15 -2.90 -13.05
C ILE A 24 -14.84 -1.77 -13.80
N ASP A 25 -14.27 -0.57 -13.73
CA ASP A 25 -14.77 0.57 -14.45
C ASP A 25 -14.54 0.25 -15.93
N VAL A 26 -15.63 0.18 -16.70
CA VAL A 26 -15.61 -0.23 -18.11
C VAL A 26 -14.80 0.78 -18.95
N ALA A 27 -14.46 1.94 -18.39
CA ALA A 27 -13.57 2.94 -18.96
C ALA A 27 -12.06 2.61 -18.84
N ILE A 28 -11.67 1.56 -18.10
CA ILE A 28 -10.27 1.17 -17.91
C ILE A 28 -9.74 0.53 -19.21
N THR A 29 -8.69 1.13 -19.79
CA THR A 29 -8.09 0.60 -21.01
C THR A 29 -7.49 -0.79 -20.74
N ILE A 30 -7.37 -1.64 -21.75
CA ILE A 30 -6.86 -3.02 -21.56
C ILE A 30 -5.46 -3.01 -20.92
N ALA A 31 -4.59 -2.06 -21.29
CA ALA A 31 -3.27 -1.89 -20.69
C ALA A 31 -3.32 -1.59 -19.18
N ASP A 32 -4.30 -0.80 -18.74
CA ASP A 32 -4.46 -0.44 -17.34
C ASP A 32 -4.86 -1.65 -16.48
N ARG A 33 -5.52 -2.67 -17.04
CA ARG A 33 -6.06 -3.82 -16.28
C ARG A 33 -4.94 -4.70 -15.72
N LYS A 34 -3.95 -5.03 -16.54
CA LYS A 34 -2.81 -5.83 -16.10
C LYS A 34 -1.89 -5.06 -15.16
N GLU A 35 -1.76 -3.73 -15.32
CA GLU A 35 -0.99 -2.89 -14.40
C GLU A 35 -1.68 -2.76 -13.03
N ILE A 36 -3.01 -2.61 -13.02
CA ILE A 36 -3.81 -2.68 -11.79
C ILE A 36 -3.68 -4.05 -11.13
N ALA A 37 -3.76 -5.14 -11.90
CA ALA A 37 -3.60 -6.49 -11.38
C ALA A 37 -2.19 -6.70 -10.78
N LEU A 38 -1.13 -6.24 -11.46
CA LEU A 38 0.23 -6.22 -10.95
C LEU A 38 0.33 -5.48 -9.61
N GLY A 39 -0.25 -4.28 -9.53
CA GLY A 39 -0.36 -3.52 -8.28
C GLY A 39 -0.99 -4.35 -7.16
N ASN A 40 -2.16 -4.95 -7.42
CA ASN A 40 -2.88 -5.74 -6.43
C ASN A 40 -2.09 -6.96 -5.94
N VAL A 41 -1.41 -7.68 -6.84
CA VAL A 41 -0.58 -8.84 -6.48
C VAL A 41 0.58 -8.39 -5.61
N VAL A 42 1.35 -7.39 -6.04
CA VAL A 42 2.54 -6.92 -5.30
C VAL A 42 2.14 -6.36 -3.93
N HIS A 43 1.11 -5.51 -3.83
CA HIS A 43 0.66 -4.99 -2.54
C HIS A 43 0.21 -6.11 -1.59
N HIS A 44 -0.53 -7.10 -2.10
CA HIS A 44 -0.96 -8.24 -1.29
C HIS A 44 0.22 -9.01 -0.72
N GLU A 45 1.20 -9.36 -1.55
CA GLU A 45 2.36 -10.14 -1.10
C GLU A 45 3.26 -9.34 -0.16
N LEU A 46 3.48 -8.05 -0.44
CA LEU A 46 4.26 -7.18 0.46
C LEU A 46 3.56 -6.96 1.80
N ARG A 47 2.23 -6.89 1.83
CA ARG A 47 1.45 -6.88 3.08
C ARG A 47 1.72 -8.13 3.90
N LEU A 48 1.68 -9.32 3.28
CA LEU A 48 1.95 -10.58 3.97
C LEU A 48 3.39 -10.65 4.47
N LEU A 49 4.35 -10.32 3.62
CA LEU A 49 5.77 -10.32 3.97
C LEU A 49 6.08 -9.35 5.11
N GLY A 50 5.56 -8.11 5.04
CA GLY A 50 5.78 -7.09 6.06
C GLY A 50 5.10 -7.40 7.40
N ALA A 51 4.06 -8.26 7.41
CA ALA A 51 3.38 -8.72 8.61
C ALA A 51 4.06 -9.95 9.23
N LEU A 52 4.62 -10.85 8.41
CA LEU A 52 5.26 -12.08 8.85
C LEU A 52 6.73 -11.89 9.24
N GLY A 53 7.39 -10.83 8.77
CA GLY A 53 8.75 -10.46 9.19
C GLY A 53 9.89 -11.28 8.58
N HIS A 54 9.59 -12.27 7.76
CA HIS A 54 10.58 -13.16 7.16
C HIS A 54 10.45 -13.13 5.65
N ALA A 55 11.57 -12.86 4.97
CA ALA A 55 11.72 -12.94 3.53
C ALA A 55 11.61 -14.41 3.07
N THR A 56 10.39 -14.90 2.90
CA THR A 56 10.13 -16.20 2.32
C THR A 56 9.94 -16.09 0.81
N HIS A 57 10.28 -17.14 0.09
CA HIS A 57 9.92 -17.26 -1.32
C HIS A 57 8.40 -17.15 -1.48
N VAL A 58 7.94 -16.23 -2.33
CA VAL A 58 6.53 -16.03 -2.62
C VAL A 58 6.09 -16.99 -3.71
N ASN A 59 5.10 -17.83 -3.41
CA ASN A 59 4.49 -18.70 -4.41
C ASN A 59 3.37 -17.98 -5.16
N LEU A 60 3.72 -17.39 -6.31
CA LEU A 60 2.79 -16.65 -7.15
C LEU A 60 1.89 -17.53 -8.02
N ASP A 61 2.09 -18.84 -8.07
CA ASP A 61 1.29 -19.73 -8.93
C ASP A 61 -0.19 -19.75 -8.50
N LEU A 62 -0.45 -19.48 -7.22
CA LEU A 62 -1.80 -19.33 -6.66
C LEU A 62 -2.58 -18.14 -7.24
N TRP A 63 -1.88 -17.18 -7.85
CA TRP A 63 -2.54 -16.03 -8.48
C TRP A 63 -3.07 -16.32 -9.87
N HIS A 64 -2.65 -17.41 -10.52
CA HIS A 64 -3.03 -17.72 -11.90
C HIS A 64 -4.55 -17.76 -12.07
N GLU A 65 -5.24 -18.61 -11.31
CA GLU A 65 -6.71 -18.72 -11.36
C GLU A 65 -7.40 -17.39 -11.01
N ARG A 66 -6.89 -16.67 -10.00
CA ARG A 66 -7.47 -15.40 -9.55
C ARG A 66 -7.37 -14.32 -10.63
N LEU A 67 -6.25 -14.24 -11.33
CA LEU A 67 -6.03 -13.28 -12.41
C LEU A 67 -6.90 -13.63 -13.64
N THR A 68 -7.00 -14.91 -14.00
CA THR A 68 -7.93 -15.37 -15.05
C THR A 68 -9.37 -15.00 -14.70
N HIS A 69 -9.80 -15.20 -13.44
CA HIS A 69 -11.13 -14.79 -12.98
C HIS A 69 -11.37 -13.28 -12.97
N GLN A 70 -10.32 -12.46 -12.95
CA GLN A 70 -10.40 -11.01 -13.13
C GLN A 70 -10.54 -10.59 -14.61
N GLY A 71 -10.54 -11.56 -15.53
CA GLY A 71 -10.75 -11.33 -16.96
C GLY A 71 -9.47 -11.06 -17.73
N LEU A 72 -8.30 -11.38 -17.17
CA LEU A 72 -7.02 -11.34 -17.89
C LEU A 72 -6.89 -12.57 -18.78
N ASP A 73 -6.32 -12.39 -19.98
CA ASP A 73 -5.94 -13.51 -20.84
C ASP A 73 -4.63 -14.17 -20.38
N ASP A 74 -4.32 -15.38 -20.89
CA ASP A 74 -3.16 -16.15 -20.47
C ASP A 74 -1.83 -15.37 -20.61
N ARG A 75 -1.70 -14.51 -21.62
CA ARG A 75 -0.47 -13.72 -21.84
C ARG A 75 -0.37 -12.61 -20.81
N GLU A 76 -1.49 -11.97 -20.47
CA GLU A 76 -1.57 -10.97 -19.42
C GLU A 76 -1.29 -11.58 -18.04
N VAL A 77 -1.85 -12.75 -17.74
CA VAL A 77 -1.61 -13.47 -16.48
C VAL A 77 -0.12 -13.80 -16.32
N VAL A 78 0.51 -14.35 -17.37
CA VAL A 78 1.96 -14.63 -17.37
C VAL A 78 2.75 -13.35 -17.14
N TRP A 79 2.42 -12.28 -17.86
CA TRP A 79 3.09 -10.98 -17.70
C TRP A 79 2.98 -10.45 -16.26
N VAL A 80 1.79 -10.50 -15.64
CA VAL A 80 1.57 -10.04 -14.26
C VAL A 80 2.38 -10.86 -13.27
N ILE A 81 2.36 -12.19 -13.39
CA ILE A 81 3.09 -13.08 -12.47
C ILE A 81 4.60 -12.87 -12.58
N GLU A 82 5.13 -12.74 -13.80
CA GLU A 82 6.55 -12.49 -14.02
C GLU A 82 6.98 -11.14 -13.44
N HIS A 83 6.24 -10.07 -13.72
CA HIS A 83 6.60 -8.73 -13.22
C HIS A 83 6.41 -8.61 -11.71
N ALA A 84 5.39 -9.25 -11.14
CA ALA A 84 5.22 -9.30 -9.69
C ALA A 84 6.39 -10.04 -9.03
N ARG A 85 6.82 -11.16 -9.61
CA ARG A 85 7.97 -11.94 -9.13
C ARG A 85 9.24 -11.09 -9.11
N ASP A 86 9.52 -10.38 -10.19
CA ASP A 86 10.72 -9.56 -10.32
C ASP A 86 10.74 -8.42 -9.30
N GLN A 87 9.61 -7.74 -9.11
CA GLN A 87 9.49 -6.63 -8.15
C GLN A 87 9.56 -7.09 -6.69
N ILE A 88 8.90 -8.20 -6.35
CA ILE A 88 8.96 -8.79 -5.01
C ILE A 88 10.40 -9.26 -4.72
N ASN A 89 11.04 -9.97 -5.66
CA ASN A 89 12.42 -10.41 -5.49
C ASN A 89 13.37 -9.22 -5.31
N SER A 90 13.17 -8.15 -6.08
CA SER A 90 13.99 -6.93 -5.97
C SER A 90 13.96 -6.35 -4.55
N ILE A 91 12.77 -6.27 -3.93
CA ILE A 91 12.61 -5.87 -2.51
C ILE A 91 13.34 -6.83 -1.56
N LEU A 92 13.16 -8.14 -1.76
CA LEU A 92 13.70 -9.16 -0.86
C LEU A 92 15.24 -9.26 -0.94
N THR A 93 15.84 -8.71 -1.99
CA THR A 93 17.31 -8.67 -2.19
C THR A 93 17.94 -7.29 -1.97
N ASP A 94 17.14 -6.28 -1.68
CA ASP A 94 17.57 -4.90 -1.45
C ASP A 94 17.56 -4.58 0.05
N ASP A 95 18.66 -4.02 0.57
CA ASP A 95 18.76 -3.69 2.00
C ASP A 95 17.67 -2.69 2.43
N THR A 96 17.31 -1.74 1.55
CA THR A 96 16.24 -0.79 1.83
C THR A 96 14.88 -1.48 1.86
N GLY A 97 14.61 -2.37 0.89
CA GLY A 97 13.40 -3.20 0.85
C GLY A 97 13.25 -4.09 2.08
N LEU A 98 14.31 -4.78 2.49
CA LEU A 98 14.35 -5.59 3.70
C LEU A 98 14.11 -4.76 4.96
N TRP A 99 14.71 -3.56 5.03
CA TRP A 99 14.46 -2.64 6.13
C TRP A 99 12.99 -2.20 6.19
N ILE A 100 12.34 -1.91 5.06
CA ILE A 100 10.92 -1.55 5.02
C ILE A 100 10.04 -2.71 5.49
N LEU A 101 10.34 -3.93 5.07
CA LEU A 101 9.58 -5.14 5.40
C LEU A 101 9.79 -5.65 6.82
N ASN A 102 10.85 -5.20 7.51
CA ASN A 102 11.16 -5.65 8.86
C ASN A 102 9.97 -5.45 9.82
N SER A 103 9.38 -6.55 10.29
CA SER A 103 8.23 -6.53 11.20
C SER A 103 8.58 -6.05 12.61
N ASP A 104 9.86 -6.08 12.98
CA ASP A 104 10.33 -5.77 14.33
C ASP A 104 10.40 -4.26 14.62
N HIS A 105 10.10 -3.42 13.63
CA HIS A 105 9.94 -1.98 13.87
C HIS A 105 8.83 -1.70 14.88
N THR A 106 8.97 -0.60 15.62
CA THR A 106 7.99 -0.22 16.62
C THR A 106 6.69 0.23 15.95
N GLU A 107 5.54 -0.18 16.48
CA GLU A 107 4.23 0.12 15.88
C GLU A 107 4.19 -0.20 14.37
N SER A 108 4.66 -1.40 14.01
CA SER A 108 4.71 -1.89 12.63
C SER A 108 3.32 -2.28 12.12
N HIS A 109 2.91 -1.66 11.02
CA HIS A 109 1.62 -1.82 10.38
C HIS A 109 1.77 -2.10 8.89
N THR A 110 0.97 -3.03 8.38
CA THR A 110 0.77 -3.28 6.94
C THR A 110 -0.70 -3.03 6.59
N GLU A 111 -0.97 -2.33 5.50
CA GLU A 111 -2.31 -1.85 5.13
C GLU A 111 -3.01 -1.17 6.32
N TRP A 112 -2.37 -0.13 6.87
CA TRP A 112 -2.92 0.60 8.00
C TRP A 112 -4.13 1.43 7.58
N MET A 113 -5.32 0.94 7.96
CA MET A 113 -6.58 1.59 7.68
C MET A 113 -6.93 2.62 8.77
N LEU A 114 -7.23 3.84 8.35
CA LEU A 114 -7.68 4.91 9.24
C LEU A 114 -8.92 5.58 8.63
N THR A 115 -9.94 5.80 9.46
CA THR A 115 -11.11 6.60 9.08
C THR A 115 -10.90 8.02 9.58
N THR A 116 -10.96 9.00 8.68
CA THR A 116 -10.88 10.43 8.98
C THR A 116 -12.20 11.11 8.67
N TYR A 117 -12.47 12.23 9.36
CA TYR A 117 -13.58 13.12 9.02
C TYR A 117 -13.01 14.42 8.44
N GLN A 118 -13.21 14.66 7.14
CA GLN A 118 -12.72 15.84 6.41
C GLN A 118 -13.83 16.33 5.48
N ASP A 119 -13.93 17.65 5.25
CA ASP A 119 -14.92 18.26 4.36
C ASP A 119 -16.37 17.81 4.60
N SER A 120 -16.73 17.65 5.87
CA SER A 120 -18.03 17.15 6.34
C SER A 120 -18.39 15.72 5.90
N GLN A 121 -17.38 14.90 5.57
CA GLN A 121 -17.57 13.51 5.15
C GLN A 121 -16.56 12.59 5.85
N PHE A 122 -16.97 11.35 6.11
CA PHE A 122 -16.04 10.30 6.50
C PHE A 122 -15.31 9.79 5.26
N ALA A 123 -13.99 9.67 5.36
CA ALA A 123 -13.15 9.11 4.33
C ALA A 123 -12.18 8.10 4.96
N ASP A 124 -12.01 6.96 4.31
CA ASP A 124 -11.01 5.98 4.70
C ASP A 124 -9.70 6.24 3.95
N ILE A 125 -8.58 6.13 4.66
CA ILE A 125 -7.25 6.06 4.07
C ILE A 125 -6.62 4.71 4.41
N ALA A 126 -5.84 4.18 3.47
CA ALA A 126 -5.06 2.97 3.64
C ALA A 126 -3.61 3.29 3.32
N ILE A 127 -2.71 3.08 4.28
CA ILE A 127 -1.26 3.27 4.11
C ILE A 127 -0.64 1.90 3.99
N ASP A 128 0.07 1.63 2.88
CA ASP A 128 0.60 0.29 2.59
C ASP A 128 1.52 -0.21 3.70
N ARG A 129 2.46 0.64 4.14
CA ARG A 129 3.40 0.32 5.19
C ARG A 129 3.62 1.52 6.10
N SER A 130 3.55 1.27 7.41
CA SER A 130 3.90 2.29 8.40
C SER A 130 4.53 1.68 9.64
N PHE A 131 5.54 2.35 10.17
CA PHE A 131 6.24 1.93 11.39
C PHE A 131 7.02 3.11 11.98
N ILE A 132 7.52 2.95 13.20
CA ILE A 132 8.48 3.85 13.84
C ILE A 132 9.85 3.20 13.75
N ASP A 133 10.81 3.92 13.16
CA ASP A 133 12.18 3.45 13.02
C ASP A 133 12.98 3.59 14.34
N SER A 134 14.23 3.14 14.32
CA SER A 134 15.12 3.23 15.49
C SER A 134 15.44 4.67 15.93
N SER A 135 15.25 5.65 15.05
CA SER A 135 15.46 7.08 15.34
C SER A 135 14.22 7.72 15.99
N GLY A 136 13.08 7.02 15.99
CA GLY A 136 11.81 7.51 16.52
C GLY A 136 10.94 8.22 15.48
N ASP A 137 11.32 8.18 14.20
CA ASP A 137 10.56 8.78 13.10
C ASP A 137 9.44 7.84 12.64
N ARG A 138 8.23 8.38 12.45
CA ARG A 138 7.13 7.64 11.82
C ARG A 138 7.31 7.65 10.31
N TRP A 139 7.44 6.48 9.71
CA TRP A 139 7.42 6.31 8.27
C TRP A 139 6.01 6.01 7.77
N LEU A 140 5.59 6.73 6.72
CA LEU A 140 4.40 6.44 5.91
C LEU A 140 4.90 6.12 4.49
N ILE A 141 4.84 4.85 4.12
CA ILE A 141 5.41 4.34 2.87
C ILE A 141 4.28 3.78 2.01
N ASP A 142 4.26 4.20 0.75
CA ASP A 142 3.32 3.75 -0.28
C ASP A 142 4.11 3.03 -1.38
N TYR A 143 3.71 1.82 -1.73
CA TYR A 143 4.38 1.02 -2.75
C TYR A 143 3.93 1.43 -4.14
N LYS A 144 4.86 1.47 -5.10
CA LYS A 144 4.57 1.78 -6.51
C LYS A 144 5.18 0.78 -7.46
N THR A 145 4.30 0.08 -8.17
CA THR A 145 4.63 -0.94 -9.18
C THR A 145 4.86 -0.40 -10.58
N ALA A 146 4.73 0.91 -10.76
CA ALA A 146 4.95 1.57 -12.04
C ALA A 146 6.37 1.29 -12.54
N VAL A 147 6.47 0.96 -13.84
CA VAL A 147 7.74 0.66 -14.51
C VAL A 147 8.16 1.89 -15.31
N PRO A 148 9.43 2.34 -15.21
CA PRO A 148 9.91 3.47 -16.00
C PRO A 148 9.87 3.15 -17.50
N ASN A 149 9.19 3.99 -18.27
CA ASN A 149 9.24 4.03 -19.74
C ASN A 149 10.05 5.22 -20.26
N GLU A 150 10.65 5.98 -19.34
CA GLU A 150 11.38 7.21 -19.55
C GLU A 150 12.68 7.18 -18.71
N PRO A 151 13.61 8.15 -18.88
CA PRO A 151 14.80 8.21 -18.05
C PRO A 151 14.46 8.20 -16.55
N VAL A 152 15.20 7.41 -15.77
CA VAL A 152 14.91 7.14 -14.35
C VAL A 152 14.70 8.41 -13.52
N GLY A 153 15.45 9.47 -13.77
CA GLY A 153 15.27 10.75 -13.07
C GLY A 153 13.90 11.38 -13.31
N VAL A 154 13.49 11.46 -14.58
CA VAL A 154 12.18 12.01 -14.99
C VAL A 154 11.05 11.15 -14.44
N PHE A 155 11.21 9.83 -14.49
CA PHE A 155 10.25 8.89 -13.91
C PHE A 155 10.02 9.15 -12.42
N ILE A 156 11.10 9.29 -11.64
CA ILE A 156 11.01 9.56 -10.20
C ILE A 156 10.31 10.91 -9.94
N GLU A 157 10.66 11.97 -10.67
CA GLU A 157 10.00 13.27 -10.56
C GLU A 157 8.50 13.19 -10.83
N ASN A 158 8.11 12.45 -11.87
CA ASN A 158 6.71 12.22 -12.21
C ASN A 158 5.97 11.41 -11.12
N GLN A 159 6.61 10.41 -10.51
CA GLN A 159 6.03 9.66 -9.40
C GLN A 159 5.84 10.57 -8.16
N ILE A 160 6.85 11.39 -7.81
CA ILE A 160 6.72 12.35 -6.71
C ILE A 160 5.55 13.28 -6.97
N ALA A 161 5.52 13.96 -8.13
CA ALA A 161 4.45 14.88 -8.47
C ALA A 161 3.05 14.25 -8.39
N ARG A 162 2.92 12.99 -8.81
CA ARG A 162 1.64 12.26 -8.80
C ARG A 162 1.14 11.91 -7.40
N TYR A 163 2.04 11.57 -6.46
CA TYR A 163 1.64 11.00 -5.17
C TYR A 163 1.92 11.91 -3.95
N SER A 164 2.62 13.04 -4.12
CA SER A 164 2.90 14.01 -3.04
C SER A 164 1.63 14.41 -2.28
N ASN A 165 0.56 14.79 -2.99
CA ASN A 165 -0.69 15.22 -2.35
C ASN A 165 -1.33 14.12 -1.50
N GLN A 166 -1.25 12.86 -1.95
CA GLN A 166 -1.81 11.72 -1.21
C GLN A 166 -1.02 11.46 0.08
N LEU A 167 0.30 11.43 0.00
CA LEU A 167 1.16 11.20 1.15
C LEU A 167 1.10 12.35 2.16
N GLN A 168 0.99 13.59 1.69
CA GLN A 168 0.71 14.74 2.55
C GLN A 168 -0.65 14.60 3.25
N ARG A 169 -1.68 14.11 2.57
CA ARG A 169 -2.99 13.84 3.20
C ARG A 169 -2.86 12.81 4.32
N TYR A 170 -2.10 11.74 4.12
CA TYR A 170 -1.85 10.73 5.15
C TYR A 170 -1.16 11.34 6.37
N ALA A 171 -0.11 12.14 6.16
CA ALA A 171 0.59 12.82 7.24
C ALA A 171 -0.33 13.78 8.02
N ARG A 172 -1.20 14.54 7.33
CA ARG A 172 -2.18 15.42 7.99
C ARG A 172 -3.18 14.67 8.86
N VAL A 173 -3.58 13.45 8.49
CA VAL A 173 -4.47 12.60 9.30
C VAL A 173 -3.75 12.07 10.56
N ILE A 174 -2.46 11.76 10.45
CA ILE A 174 -1.69 11.12 11.52
C ILE A 174 -1.06 12.13 12.48
N ALA A 175 -0.67 13.31 12.01
CA ALA A 175 0.01 14.33 12.82
C ALA A 175 -0.71 14.66 14.16
N PRO A 176 -2.05 14.76 14.22
CA PRO A 176 -2.73 15.01 15.49
C PRO A 176 -2.70 13.83 16.48
N LEU A 177 -2.41 12.62 16.01
CA LEU A 177 -2.46 11.39 16.81
C LEU A 177 -1.14 11.11 17.55
N GLN A 178 -0.05 11.79 17.18
CA GLN A 178 1.29 11.51 17.74
C GLN A 178 2.20 12.74 17.69
N GLN A 179 3.06 12.88 18.71
CA GLN A 179 4.08 13.94 18.77
C GLN A 179 5.42 13.44 18.22
N ARG A 180 5.45 13.07 16.94
CA ARG A 180 6.65 12.53 16.27
C ARG A 180 6.81 13.13 14.89
N ASN A 181 8.04 13.17 14.41
CA ASN A 181 8.32 13.51 13.02
C ASN A 181 7.73 12.44 12.09
N ILE A 182 7.16 12.89 10.97
CA ILE A 182 6.48 12.03 10.00
C ILE A 182 7.22 12.12 8.67
N ARG A 183 7.88 11.03 8.31
CA ARG A 183 8.56 10.85 7.03
C ARG A 183 7.62 10.17 6.06
N LYS A 184 7.51 10.73 4.85
CA LYS A 184 6.63 10.23 3.78
C LYS A 184 7.51 9.74 2.66
N ALA A 185 7.24 8.57 2.12
CA ALA A 185 8.01 8.08 1.00
C ALA A 185 7.20 7.20 0.05
N LEU A 186 7.66 7.19 -1.19
CA LEU A 186 7.30 6.18 -2.17
C LEU A 186 8.39 5.13 -2.16
N TYR A 187 8.02 3.85 -2.17
CA TYR A 187 8.96 2.80 -2.51
C TYR A 187 8.62 2.27 -3.90
N LEU A 188 9.52 2.54 -4.86
CA LEU A 188 9.36 2.12 -6.25
C LEU A 188 9.80 0.64 -6.34
N THR A 189 8.87 -0.28 -6.54
CA THR A 189 9.19 -1.72 -6.47
C THR A 189 9.88 -2.22 -7.74
N ALA A 190 9.63 -1.57 -8.88
CA ALA A 190 10.33 -1.82 -10.16
C ALA A 190 11.75 -1.22 -10.19
N LEU A 191 12.02 -0.25 -9.32
CA LEU A 191 13.31 0.40 -9.15
C LEU A 191 13.59 0.43 -7.65
N PRO A 192 14.11 -0.64 -7.02
CA PRO A 192 14.15 -0.83 -5.56
C PRO A 192 14.79 0.37 -4.85
N ARG A 193 13.96 1.37 -4.57
CA ARG A 193 14.39 2.73 -4.23
C ARG A 193 13.30 3.38 -3.43
N LEU A 194 13.70 3.83 -2.25
CA LEU A 194 12.91 4.68 -1.38
C LEU A 194 13.12 6.14 -1.81
N VAL A 195 12.02 6.82 -2.13
CA VAL A 195 11.99 8.22 -2.54
C VAL A 195 11.18 8.99 -1.49
N GLU A 196 11.88 9.76 -0.67
CA GLU A 196 11.24 10.59 0.34
C GLU A 196 10.59 11.82 -0.29
N ILE A 197 9.42 12.20 0.24
CA ILE A 197 8.69 13.39 -0.17
C ILE A 197 8.82 14.45 0.94
N SER A 198 9.55 15.51 0.62
CA SER A 198 9.68 16.69 1.47
C SER A 198 8.38 17.51 1.50
N ASP A 199 8.22 18.31 2.56
CA ASP A 199 7.12 19.27 2.67
C ASP A 199 7.34 20.56 1.87
N ASP A 200 8.52 20.72 1.24
CA ASP A 200 8.97 21.93 0.53
C ASP A 200 8.33 22.10 -0.86
N ASN A 201 6.99 22.06 -0.92
CA ASN A 201 6.21 22.65 -2.01
C ASN A 201 5.32 23.76 -1.42
N ASP A 202 5.97 24.82 -0.93
CA ASP A 202 5.38 26.14 -0.65
C ASP A 202 6.11 27.20 -1.50
#